data_AF-A0A1K0HJF0-F1
#
_entry.id   AF-A0A1K0HJF0-F1
#
_cell.length_a   1.000
_cell.length_b   1.000
_cell.length_c   1.000
_cell.angle_alpha   90.00
_cell.angle_beta   90.00
_cell.angle_gamma   90.00
#
_symmetry.space_group_name_H-M   'P 1'
#
loop_
_entity.id
_entity.type
_entity.pdbx_description
1 polymer ?
#
loop_
_entity_poly.entity_id
_entity_poly.type
_entity_poly.pdbx_seq_one_letter_code
_entity_poly.pdbx_strand_id
1 'polypeptide(L)'
;MTTLNVKTGPMLRYDTVDLNQYIYHAFAMIVTEDATSDYSITPNMQLRWKKATAVSAATADGSTTVSEDNSSKQSQAIKLYQYHGAQGSFTFWRFKIEIPLADHELAVHYSIDGEAHPTSQSEAIKGMTGHTFFLPAKSQNFRWAGHSCNGFSASVDESDFNGPNPLWDDMLKAHASKPYHALIGGGDQIYCDKLVREPEMQDWNNQTDFKKRMAHPLTDEIRNCIDRYMFNHYCEWFGGGSFAKTIAQVPMINMLDDHDLIDGFGTYPDELMRAPVFNHVGSRGYFFFLLFQLFINDEIDGVSETSHPNRSMIIGGNGEYIPFRNHSLLAYLGPKQWILLADCRSERKIDQICSKATYQHLFDAVRNLPPSVEHLIILLGVPLAYPRMVFLERTLSSSMNPFVMLAKGLSPGFINNFNGQVELLDDLGDHWCAGPHKHERNWLVERVQEISLEKHLRVSYISGDVHAAGVGVFFGYHQHDPSLDPKYSLAVITSAIVNTPPPPAVISMLNKLASKKHRSLFYCGTKETMVPLFETDLEGKAQKDKYIIGARNWCSVEYHQETGELEFDIRVEKVRGGGETKSYAVKAPAPRWDIAKQHHHLLHSKNFDKEISRLTGQPVAN
;
A
#
# COMPACT_ATOMS: atom_id res chain seq x y z
N MET A 1 16.61 34.00 -12.94
CA MET A 1 15.47 33.13 -12.55
C MET A 1 15.89 32.40 -11.29
N THR A 2 14.96 32.12 -10.38
CA THR A 2 15.26 31.30 -9.20
C THR A 2 15.71 29.91 -9.65
N THR A 3 16.73 29.37 -8.99
CA THR A 3 17.26 28.04 -9.31
C THR A 3 17.02 27.12 -8.11
N LEU A 4 16.45 25.94 -8.34
CA LEU A 4 16.19 24.96 -7.28
C LEU A 4 16.99 23.70 -7.54
N ASN A 5 17.81 23.27 -6.58
CA ASN A 5 18.52 21.99 -6.65
C ASN A 5 17.65 20.89 -6.03
N VAL A 6 16.88 20.21 -6.88
CA VAL A 6 15.90 19.21 -6.45
C VAL A 6 16.58 17.86 -6.25
N LYS A 7 16.66 17.42 -5.00
CA LYS A 7 17.16 16.08 -4.65
C LYS A 7 16.10 15.01 -4.96
N THR A 8 14.83 15.30 -4.65
CA THR A 8 13.72 14.35 -4.82
C THR A 8 12.42 15.07 -5.19
N GLY A 9 11.62 14.43 -6.04
CA GLY A 9 10.34 14.95 -6.54
C GLY A 9 10.42 15.71 -7.87
N PRO A 10 9.33 16.31 -8.35
CA PRO A 10 8.03 16.41 -7.67
C PRO A 10 7.36 15.04 -7.48
N MET A 11 6.81 14.83 -6.30
CA MET A 11 5.98 13.68 -5.97
C MET A 11 4.56 14.17 -5.70
N LEU A 12 3.55 13.47 -6.21
CA LEU A 12 2.14 13.78 -6.01
C LEU A 12 1.51 12.81 -5.02
N ARG A 13 0.69 13.32 -4.10
CA ARG A 13 -0.11 12.52 -3.17
C ARG A 13 -1.58 12.91 -3.23
N TYR A 14 -2.45 11.93 -3.47
CA TYR A 14 -3.90 12.11 -3.38
C TYR A 14 -4.38 12.09 -1.93
N ASP A 15 -5.36 12.93 -1.59
CA ASP A 15 -6.02 12.93 -0.28
C ASP A 15 -7.47 12.45 -0.38
N THR A 16 -8.37 13.28 -0.92
CA THR A 16 -9.79 12.95 -1.07
C THR A 16 -10.51 13.95 -1.98
N VAL A 17 -11.84 13.83 -2.11
CA VAL A 17 -12.71 14.84 -2.73
C VAL A 17 -13.69 15.36 -1.68
N ASP A 18 -13.79 16.69 -1.56
CA ASP A 18 -14.89 17.33 -0.84
C ASP A 18 -16.17 17.22 -1.67
N LEU A 19 -17.10 16.37 -1.26
CA LEU A 19 -18.33 16.11 -2.01
C LEU A 19 -19.36 17.25 -1.93
N ASN A 20 -19.22 18.18 -0.98
CA ASN A 20 -20.13 19.33 -0.89
C ASN A 20 -19.77 20.37 -1.96
N GLN A 21 -18.48 20.53 -2.23
CA GLN A 21 -17.95 21.53 -3.17
C GLN A 21 -17.44 20.91 -4.48
N TYR A 22 -17.34 19.59 -4.55
CA TYR A 22 -16.67 18.81 -5.60
C TYR A 22 -15.24 19.29 -5.85
N ILE A 23 -14.48 19.51 -4.77
CA ILE A 23 -13.06 19.91 -4.85
C ILE A 23 -12.19 18.69 -4.62
N TYR A 24 -11.34 18.39 -5.60
CA TYR A 24 -10.27 17.40 -5.48
C TYR A 24 -9.14 17.96 -4.62
N HIS A 25 -8.78 17.24 -3.55
CA HIS A 25 -7.68 17.55 -2.65
C HIS A 25 -6.50 16.62 -2.89
N ALA A 26 -5.33 17.21 -3.08
CA ALA A 26 -4.06 16.51 -3.20
C ALA A 26 -2.91 17.43 -2.75
N PHE A 27 -1.70 16.89 -2.76
CA PHE A 27 -0.49 17.60 -2.42
C PHE A 27 0.61 17.25 -3.41
N ALA A 28 1.56 18.16 -3.59
CA ALA A 28 2.85 17.86 -4.20
C ALA A 28 3.97 18.12 -3.20
N MET A 29 5.09 17.42 -3.35
CA MET A 29 6.28 17.64 -2.54
C MET A 29 7.56 17.62 -3.38
N ILE A 30 8.48 18.54 -3.07
CA ILE A 30 9.88 18.48 -3.50
C ILE A 30 10.79 18.55 -2.28
N VAL A 31 11.97 17.94 -2.41
CA VAL A 31 13.07 18.08 -1.45
C VAL A 31 14.23 18.75 -2.17
N THR A 32 14.69 19.87 -1.63
CA THR A 32 15.75 20.68 -2.25
C THR A 32 16.98 20.78 -1.36
N GLU A 33 18.17 20.79 -1.96
CA GLU A 33 19.42 21.08 -1.26
C GLU A 33 19.57 22.60 -1.05
N ASP A 34 19.70 23.02 0.21
CA ASP A 34 19.63 24.44 0.57
C ASP A 34 20.84 25.24 0.07
N ALA A 35 22.03 24.62 0.02
CA ALA A 35 23.28 25.31 -0.28
C ALA A 35 23.36 25.85 -1.72
N THR A 36 22.63 25.25 -2.65
CA THR A 36 22.67 25.56 -4.08
C THR A 36 21.30 25.92 -4.65
N SER A 37 20.29 26.05 -3.79
CA SER A 37 18.97 26.55 -4.15
C SER A 37 18.84 28.04 -3.82
N ASP A 38 18.18 28.79 -4.69
CA ASP A 38 17.81 30.19 -4.47
C ASP A 38 16.39 30.26 -3.91
N TYR A 39 16.29 30.65 -2.64
CA TYR A 39 15.02 30.89 -1.93
C TYR A 39 14.69 32.37 -1.77
N SER A 40 15.22 33.25 -2.62
CA SER A 40 14.79 34.65 -2.69
C SER A 40 13.28 34.79 -2.91
N ILE A 41 12.66 33.78 -3.51
CA ILE A 41 11.22 33.59 -3.61
C ILE A 41 10.89 32.17 -3.11
N THR A 42 9.85 32.05 -2.28
CA THR A 42 9.32 30.74 -1.86
C THR A 42 8.89 29.94 -3.09
N PRO A 43 9.26 28.64 -3.20
CA PRO A 43 8.83 27.81 -4.32
C PRO A 43 7.32 27.87 -4.52
N ASN A 44 6.90 27.97 -5.78
CA ASN A 44 5.50 28.11 -6.16
C ASN A 44 5.17 27.17 -7.31
N MET A 45 3.98 26.59 -7.28
CA MET A 45 3.51 25.61 -8.26
C MET A 45 2.41 26.23 -9.11
N GLN A 46 2.57 26.12 -10.42
CA GLN A 46 1.61 26.59 -11.43
C GLN A 46 0.78 25.41 -11.93
N LEU A 47 -0.55 25.56 -11.95
CA LEU A 47 -1.51 24.53 -12.35
C LEU A 47 -2.41 25.03 -13.47
N ARG A 48 -2.63 24.21 -14.49
CA ARG A 48 -3.61 24.46 -15.56
C ARG A 48 -4.30 23.17 -15.95
N TRP A 49 -5.62 23.17 -16.06
CA TRP A 49 -6.38 21.97 -16.44
C TRP A 49 -7.24 22.18 -17.68
N LYS A 50 -7.39 21.11 -18.47
CA LYS A 50 -8.25 21.05 -19.66
C LYS A 50 -8.91 19.68 -19.76
N LYS A 51 -9.89 19.54 -20.65
CA LYS A 51 -10.55 18.26 -20.92
C LYS A 51 -9.55 17.20 -21.38
N ALA A 52 -9.56 16.01 -20.77
CA ALA A 52 -8.57 14.96 -21.01
C ALA A 52 -8.54 14.48 -22.47
N THR A 53 -9.68 14.40 -23.16
CA THR A 53 -9.75 14.00 -24.58
C THR A 53 -9.00 14.94 -25.54
N ALA A 54 -8.62 16.13 -25.09
CA ALA A 54 -7.80 17.08 -25.85
C ALA A 54 -6.29 16.89 -25.61
N VAL A 55 -5.89 15.81 -24.93
CA VAL A 55 -4.51 15.51 -24.55
C VAL A 55 -4.22 14.05 -24.91
N SER A 56 -3.13 13.81 -25.64
CA SER A 56 -2.56 12.47 -25.70
C SER A 56 -1.77 12.27 -24.40
N ALA A 57 -2.10 11.25 -23.61
CA ALA A 57 -1.34 10.93 -22.39
C ALA A 57 0.12 10.51 -22.69
N ALA A 58 0.48 10.33 -23.98
CA ALA A 58 1.86 10.14 -24.42
C ALA A 58 2.69 11.44 -24.55
N THR A 59 2.11 12.63 -24.37
CA THR A 59 2.81 13.92 -24.58
C THR A 59 3.66 14.39 -23.38
N ALA A 60 4.31 13.46 -22.69
CA ALA A 60 5.40 13.80 -21.77
C ALA A 60 6.67 14.17 -22.56
N ASP A 61 6.58 15.17 -23.44
CA ASP A 61 7.67 15.69 -24.28
C ASP A 61 8.31 16.96 -23.71
N GLY A 62 7.94 17.36 -22.48
CA GLY A 62 8.42 18.60 -21.87
C GLY A 62 7.76 19.86 -22.44
N SER A 63 6.58 19.76 -23.09
CA SER A 63 5.78 20.92 -23.54
C SER A 63 4.66 21.33 -22.57
N THR A 64 4.56 20.69 -21.41
CA THR A 64 3.49 20.88 -20.42
C THR A 64 3.73 22.06 -19.48
N THR A 65 4.81 22.83 -19.69
CA THR A 65 5.15 23.99 -18.87
C THR A 65 3.93 24.88 -18.61
N VAL A 66 3.68 25.13 -17.33
CA VAL A 66 2.68 26.10 -16.89
C VAL A 66 3.44 27.31 -16.35
N SER A 67 3.16 28.47 -16.90
CA SER A 67 3.66 29.75 -16.40
C SER A 67 2.54 30.49 -15.68
N GLU A 68 2.90 31.51 -14.93
CA GLU A 68 1.92 32.40 -14.27
C GLU A 68 0.85 32.91 -15.26
N ASP A 69 1.27 33.37 -16.45
CA ASP A 69 0.40 33.93 -17.49
C ASP A 69 -0.69 32.97 -18.01
N ASN A 70 -0.46 31.65 -17.91
CA ASN A 70 -1.37 30.63 -18.41
C ASN A 70 -1.91 29.68 -17.32
N SER A 71 -1.60 29.99 -16.05
CA SER A 71 -2.05 29.23 -14.89
C SER A 71 -3.55 29.45 -14.63
N SER A 72 -4.25 28.39 -14.28
CA SER A 72 -5.61 28.44 -13.72
C SER A 72 -5.58 28.61 -12.20
N LYS A 73 -4.50 28.15 -11.55
CA LYS A 73 -4.28 28.26 -10.11
C LYS A 73 -2.80 28.23 -9.79
N GLN A 74 -2.42 28.93 -8.74
CA GLN A 74 -1.09 28.87 -8.15
C GLN A 74 -1.17 28.26 -6.74
N SER A 75 -0.10 27.62 -6.31
CA SER A 75 0.05 27.09 -4.96
C SER A 75 1.45 27.39 -4.45
N GLN A 76 1.55 28.29 -3.49
CA GLN A 76 2.82 28.59 -2.83
C GLN A 76 3.15 27.46 -1.86
N ALA A 77 4.40 26.99 -1.85
CA ALA A 77 4.84 25.96 -0.93
C ALA A 77 4.85 26.45 0.52
N ILE A 78 4.62 25.52 1.44
CA ILE A 78 5.06 25.66 2.83
C ILE A 78 6.34 24.85 3.03
N LYS A 79 7.22 25.31 3.93
CA LYS A 79 8.30 24.50 4.47
C LYS A 79 7.72 23.53 5.49
N LEU A 80 7.72 22.24 5.15
CA LEU A 80 7.16 21.17 5.99
C LEU A 80 8.19 20.60 6.97
N TYR A 81 9.45 20.54 6.56
CA TYR A 81 10.55 20.06 7.38
C TYR A 81 11.88 20.54 6.80
N GLN A 82 12.91 20.64 7.64
CA GLN A 82 14.27 20.87 7.19
C GLN A 82 15.17 19.83 7.84
N TYR A 83 15.72 18.96 7.00
CA TYR A 83 16.69 17.97 7.43
C TYR A 83 18.08 18.61 7.50
N HIS A 84 18.77 18.42 8.62
CA HIS A 84 20.14 18.88 8.81
C HIS A 84 21.07 17.67 8.95
N GLY A 85 21.88 17.41 7.94
CA GLY A 85 22.83 16.31 7.92
C GLY A 85 24.26 16.76 7.67
N ALA A 86 25.21 15.81 7.77
CA ALA A 86 26.62 16.09 7.52
C ALA A 86 26.91 16.58 6.08
N GLN A 87 26.06 16.22 5.12
CA GLN A 87 26.17 16.65 3.71
C GLN A 87 25.54 18.02 3.43
N GLY A 88 24.89 18.64 4.41
CA GLY A 88 24.19 19.91 4.23
C GLY A 88 22.77 19.90 4.80
N SER A 89 22.05 20.97 4.52
CA SER A 89 20.64 21.12 4.90
C SER A 89 19.75 20.94 3.67
N PHE A 90 18.61 20.30 3.88
CA PHE A 90 17.66 19.97 2.82
C PHE A 90 16.24 20.31 3.28
N THR A 91 15.53 21.11 2.48
CA THR A 91 14.19 21.57 2.80
C THR A 91 13.11 20.80 2.05
N PHE A 92 12.09 20.36 2.78
CA PHE A 92 10.87 19.74 2.24
C PHE A 92 9.83 20.83 2.00
N TRP A 93 9.43 20.99 0.74
CA TRP A 93 8.45 21.96 0.31
C TRP A 93 7.16 21.24 -0.10
N ARG A 94 6.07 21.53 0.61
CA ARG A 94 4.74 20.95 0.32
C ARG A 94 3.84 21.98 -0.33
N PHE A 95 3.26 21.61 -1.47
CA PHE A 95 2.27 22.39 -2.20
C PHE A 95 0.89 21.78 -2.01
N LYS A 96 -0.13 22.62 -1.79
CA LYS A 96 -1.52 22.16 -1.70
C LYS A 96 -2.19 22.24 -3.07
N ILE A 97 -2.86 21.18 -3.49
CA ILE A 97 -3.59 21.12 -4.75
C ILE A 97 -5.09 21.03 -4.43
N GLU A 98 -5.86 21.98 -4.97
CA GLU A 98 -7.31 22.02 -4.82
C GLU A 98 -7.93 22.40 -6.16
N ILE A 99 -8.54 21.43 -6.84
CA ILE A 99 -9.06 21.60 -8.20
C ILE A 99 -10.54 21.22 -8.21
N PRO A 100 -11.43 22.10 -8.72
CA PRO A 100 -12.83 21.73 -8.90
C PRO A 100 -12.96 20.59 -9.92
N LEU A 101 -13.64 19.51 -9.56
CA LEU A 101 -14.00 18.46 -10.50
C LEU A 101 -14.97 19.01 -11.55
N ALA A 102 -14.86 18.50 -12.77
CA ALA A 102 -15.75 18.84 -13.89
C ALA A 102 -16.71 17.68 -14.22
N ASP A 103 -17.68 17.93 -15.10
CA ASP A 103 -18.59 16.88 -15.60
C ASP A 103 -17.94 16.00 -16.69
N HIS A 104 -16.64 16.20 -16.91
CA HIS A 104 -15.78 15.41 -17.79
C HIS A 104 -14.41 15.25 -17.13
N GLU A 105 -13.67 14.23 -17.55
CA GLU A 105 -12.31 13.97 -17.08
C GLU A 105 -11.35 15.12 -17.46
N LEU A 106 -10.49 15.50 -16.52
CA LEU A 106 -9.52 16.57 -16.67
C LEU A 106 -8.10 16.02 -16.76
N ALA A 107 -7.30 16.61 -17.66
CA ALA A 107 -5.85 16.56 -17.62
C ALA A 107 -5.34 17.83 -16.95
N VAL A 108 -4.57 17.68 -15.87
CA VAL A 108 -4.00 18.76 -15.08
C VAL A 108 -2.51 18.83 -15.36
N HIS A 109 -2.08 19.89 -16.02
CA HIS A 109 -0.68 20.22 -16.21
C HIS A 109 -0.16 21.01 -15.02
N TYR A 110 1.08 20.76 -14.64
CA TYR A 110 1.75 21.57 -13.62
C TYR A 110 3.24 21.74 -13.86
N SER A 111 3.75 22.85 -13.33
CA SER A 111 5.18 23.18 -13.24
C SER A 111 5.49 23.81 -11.89
N ILE A 112 6.73 23.71 -11.44
CA ILE A 112 7.23 24.44 -10.27
C ILE A 112 8.10 25.58 -10.80
N ASP A 113 7.88 26.78 -10.28
CA ASP A 113 8.56 28.00 -10.71
C ASP A 113 10.08 27.89 -10.48
N GLY A 114 10.84 28.39 -11.45
CA GLY A 114 12.30 28.38 -11.45
C GLY A 114 12.90 27.37 -12.43
N GLU A 115 14.22 27.32 -12.47
CA GLU A 115 14.98 26.35 -13.24
C GLU A 115 15.60 25.30 -12.33
N ALA A 116 15.60 24.04 -12.77
CA ALA A 116 16.32 22.99 -12.08
C ALA A 116 17.83 23.28 -12.12
N HIS A 117 18.49 23.21 -10.96
CA HIS A 117 19.94 23.28 -10.90
C HIS A 117 20.55 22.11 -11.70
N PRO A 118 21.68 22.31 -12.43
CA PRO A 118 22.29 21.24 -13.24
C PRO A 118 22.67 19.96 -12.50
N THR A 119 22.82 20.03 -11.17
CA THR A 119 23.13 18.87 -10.30
C THR A 119 21.91 18.26 -9.62
N SER A 120 20.70 18.67 -10.00
CA SER A 120 19.49 18.07 -9.45
C SER A 120 19.44 16.58 -9.73
N GLN A 121 19.08 15.79 -8.72
CA GLN A 121 19.24 14.33 -8.75
C GLN A 121 17.98 13.61 -9.24
N SER A 122 16.81 14.18 -9.00
CA SER A 122 15.52 13.56 -9.30
C SER A 122 15.34 13.26 -10.79
N GLU A 123 15.03 12.00 -11.12
CA GLU A 123 14.71 11.54 -12.48
C GLU A 123 13.40 12.13 -13.01
N ALA A 124 12.52 12.62 -12.13
CA ALA A 124 11.26 13.22 -12.54
C ALA A 124 11.46 14.53 -13.33
N ILE A 125 12.52 15.29 -13.06
CA ILE A 125 12.72 16.60 -13.70
C ILE A 125 13.75 16.57 -14.84
N LYS A 126 14.45 15.46 -15.05
CA LYS A 126 15.50 15.36 -16.09
C LYS A 126 14.88 15.39 -17.48
N GLY A 127 15.16 16.47 -18.21
CA GLY A 127 14.59 16.71 -19.54
C GLY A 127 13.10 17.06 -19.52
N MET A 128 12.54 17.41 -18.35
CA MET A 128 11.14 17.78 -18.18
C MET A 128 11.01 19.20 -17.64
N THR A 129 9.96 19.89 -18.07
CA THR A 129 9.63 21.28 -17.69
C THR A 129 8.31 21.36 -16.89
N GLY A 130 7.63 20.23 -16.77
CA GLY A 130 6.34 20.08 -16.12
C GLY A 130 5.80 18.66 -16.32
N HIS A 131 4.70 18.34 -15.66
CA HIS A 131 4.06 17.03 -15.71
C HIS A 131 2.55 17.16 -15.90
N THR A 132 1.89 16.02 -16.13
CA THR A 132 0.43 15.93 -16.22
C THR A 132 -0.07 14.81 -15.34
N PHE A 133 -1.15 15.06 -14.61
CA PHE A 133 -1.94 14.04 -13.93
C PHE A 133 -3.42 14.20 -14.26
N PHE A 134 -4.25 13.21 -13.90
CA PHE A 134 -5.63 13.13 -14.38
C PHE A 134 -6.63 13.06 -13.23
N LEU A 135 -7.74 13.79 -13.38
CA LEU A 135 -8.87 13.82 -12.44
C LEU A 135 -10.11 13.25 -13.12
N PRO A 136 -10.90 12.41 -12.44
CA PRO A 136 -12.12 11.88 -13.02
C PRO A 136 -13.21 12.97 -13.10
N ALA A 137 -14.22 12.72 -13.93
CA ALA A 137 -15.46 13.49 -13.86
C ALA A 137 -16.17 13.29 -12.51
N LYS A 138 -17.03 14.25 -12.10
CA LYS A 138 -17.85 14.15 -10.88
C LYS A 138 -18.66 12.85 -10.79
N SER A 139 -19.14 12.35 -11.93
CA SER A 139 -19.97 11.15 -12.04
C SER A 139 -19.19 9.86 -12.31
N GLN A 140 -17.86 9.95 -12.39
CA GLN A 140 -16.98 8.87 -12.78
C GLN A 140 -16.22 8.32 -11.56
N ASN A 141 -16.16 7.00 -11.45
CA ASN A 141 -15.29 6.35 -10.48
C ASN A 141 -13.83 6.39 -10.94
N PHE A 142 -12.91 6.46 -9.98
CA PHE A 142 -11.48 6.44 -10.24
C PHE A 142 -11.13 5.09 -10.87
N ARG A 143 -10.39 5.15 -11.98
CA ARG A 143 -9.42 4.12 -12.34
C ARG A 143 -8.17 4.31 -11.51
N TRP A 144 -7.65 3.23 -10.93
CA TRP A 144 -6.46 3.29 -10.08
C TRP A 144 -5.61 2.03 -10.27
N ALA A 145 -4.33 2.14 -9.93
CA ALA A 145 -3.39 1.02 -9.94
C ALA A 145 -2.96 0.72 -8.50
N GLY A 146 -2.90 -0.56 -8.12
CA GLY A 146 -2.41 -1.02 -6.83
C GLY A 146 -1.05 -1.71 -6.96
N HIS A 147 -0.17 -1.51 -5.97
CA HIS A 147 1.13 -2.17 -5.88
C HIS A 147 1.59 -2.31 -4.43
N SER A 148 2.57 -3.17 -4.19
CA SER A 148 3.34 -3.26 -2.94
C SER A 148 4.75 -3.76 -3.22
N CYS A 149 5.61 -3.75 -2.21
CA CYS A 149 6.96 -4.34 -2.27
C CYS A 149 7.79 -3.75 -3.43
N ASN A 150 7.85 -2.42 -3.42
CA ASN A 150 8.59 -1.58 -4.34
C ASN A 150 10.04 -1.43 -3.85
N GLY A 151 10.76 -2.54 -3.74
CA GLY A 151 12.18 -2.56 -3.43
C GLY A 151 12.73 -3.97 -3.46
N PHE A 152 14.05 -4.10 -3.28
CA PHE A 152 14.72 -5.38 -3.27
C PHE A 152 15.20 -5.71 -1.87
N SER A 153 14.90 -6.94 -1.43
CA SER A 153 15.50 -7.49 -0.21
C SER A 153 17.02 -7.49 -0.33
N ALA A 154 17.71 -7.38 0.80
CA ALA A 154 19.12 -7.05 0.84
C ALA A 154 20.08 -8.14 0.29
N SER A 155 19.56 -9.32 -0.07
CA SER A 155 20.27 -10.45 -0.66
C SER A 155 19.99 -10.65 -2.16
N VAL A 156 19.12 -9.84 -2.77
CA VAL A 156 18.71 -10.00 -4.16
C VAL A 156 19.74 -9.35 -5.09
N ASP A 157 20.10 -10.06 -6.16
CA ASP A 157 20.82 -9.47 -7.29
C ASP A 157 19.82 -8.76 -8.21
N GLU A 158 19.82 -7.43 -8.18
CA GLU A 158 18.89 -6.60 -8.95
C GLU A 158 19.07 -6.76 -10.46
N SER A 159 20.24 -7.21 -10.92
CA SER A 159 20.55 -7.38 -12.33
C SER A 159 19.75 -8.52 -12.97
N ASP A 160 19.33 -9.53 -12.20
CA ASP A 160 18.43 -10.60 -12.64
C ASP A 160 17.06 -10.07 -13.11
N PHE A 161 16.70 -8.86 -12.68
CA PHE A 161 15.41 -8.24 -12.90
C PHE A 161 15.49 -7.00 -13.81
N ASN A 162 16.66 -6.70 -14.37
CA ASN A 162 16.94 -5.43 -15.07
C ASN A 162 16.63 -4.21 -14.18
N GLY A 163 16.89 -4.32 -12.88
CA GLY A 163 16.57 -3.31 -11.88
C GLY A 163 15.07 -3.19 -11.57
N PRO A 164 14.66 -2.09 -10.92
CA PRO A 164 13.28 -1.91 -10.44
C PRO A 164 12.31 -1.39 -11.52
N ASN A 165 12.81 -0.89 -12.64
CA ASN A 165 12.00 -0.17 -13.64
C ASN A 165 11.00 -0.99 -14.46
N PRO A 166 11.24 -2.26 -14.83
CA PRO A 166 10.46 -2.90 -15.90
C PRO A 166 8.93 -2.90 -15.72
N LEU A 167 8.42 -3.16 -14.52
CA LEU A 167 6.96 -3.12 -14.28
C LEU A 167 6.41 -1.71 -14.06
N TRP A 168 7.22 -0.76 -13.60
CA TRP A 168 6.85 0.66 -13.62
C TRP A 168 6.72 1.18 -15.04
N ASP A 169 7.60 0.75 -15.95
CA ASP A 169 7.51 1.08 -17.37
C ASP A 169 6.26 0.46 -18.03
N ASP A 170 5.93 -0.78 -17.70
CA ASP A 170 4.67 -1.43 -18.13
C ASP A 170 3.43 -0.66 -17.64
N MET A 171 3.41 -0.29 -16.36
CA MET A 171 2.33 0.51 -15.77
C MET A 171 2.22 1.89 -16.42
N LEU A 172 3.34 2.59 -16.65
CA LEU A 172 3.36 3.89 -17.34
C LEU A 172 2.84 3.79 -18.78
N LYS A 173 3.13 2.70 -19.50
CA LYS A 173 2.54 2.45 -20.82
C LYS A 173 1.02 2.27 -20.73
N ALA A 174 0.53 1.54 -19.72
CA ALA A 174 -0.90 1.40 -19.48
C ALA A 174 -1.55 2.76 -19.13
N HIS A 175 -0.92 3.56 -18.27
CA HIS A 175 -1.34 4.91 -17.92
C HIS A 175 -1.43 5.84 -19.15
N ALA A 176 -0.43 5.77 -20.05
CA ALA A 176 -0.42 6.55 -21.29
C ALA A 176 -1.53 6.14 -22.28
N SER A 177 -2.06 4.91 -22.18
CA SER A 177 -3.18 4.44 -22.99
C SER A 177 -4.54 4.81 -22.37
N LYS A 178 -4.67 4.57 -21.06
CA LYS A 178 -5.88 4.85 -20.28
C LYS A 178 -5.48 5.36 -18.90
N PRO A 179 -5.51 6.69 -18.66
CA PRO A 179 -4.94 7.27 -17.46
C PRO A 179 -5.53 6.71 -16.16
N TYR A 180 -4.67 6.51 -15.18
CA TYR A 180 -5.04 6.24 -13.79
C TYR A 180 -5.14 7.57 -13.04
N HIS A 181 -6.08 7.66 -12.10
CA HIS A 181 -6.29 8.85 -11.28
C HIS A 181 -5.59 8.77 -9.92
N ALA A 182 -5.26 7.55 -9.48
CA ALA A 182 -4.56 7.29 -8.23
C ALA A 182 -3.67 6.05 -8.34
N LEU A 183 -2.57 6.06 -7.58
CA LEU A 183 -1.67 4.93 -7.35
C LEU A 183 -1.78 4.53 -5.88
N ILE A 184 -2.23 3.31 -5.60
CA ILE A 184 -2.43 2.81 -4.24
C ILE A 184 -1.22 1.96 -3.84
N GLY A 185 -0.44 2.45 -2.87
CA GLY A 185 0.71 1.74 -2.28
C GLY A 185 0.30 0.94 -1.05
N GLY A 186 0.48 -0.37 -1.11
CA GLY A 186 0.01 -1.32 -0.10
C GLY A 186 1.04 -1.76 0.93
N GLY A 187 2.05 -0.94 1.23
CA GLY A 187 3.15 -1.36 2.09
C GLY A 187 4.44 -1.71 1.34
N ASP A 188 5.58 -1.58 2.02
CA ASP A 188 6.91 -1.78 1.47
C ASP A 188 7.16 -0.91 0.25
N GLN A 189 6.90 0.40 0.36
CA GLN A 189 7.21 1.32 -0.72
C GLN A 189 8.73 1.52 -0.89
N ILE A 190 9.48 1.15 0.14
CA ILE A 190 10.94 1.16 0.27
C ILE A 190 11.39 0.04 1.22
N TYR A 191 12.64 -0.42 1.09
CA TYR A 191 13.22 -1.49 1.93
C TYR A 191 14.41 -0.96 2.76
N CYS A 192 14.11 -0.56 4.00
CA CYS A 192 15.06 0.08 4.91
C CYS A 192 15.98 -0.90 5.67
N ASP A 193 15.87 -2.20 5.41
CA ASP A 193 16.57 -3.26 6.18
C ASP A 193 18.09 -3.15 6.10
N LYS A 194 18.61 -2.57 5.01
CA LYS A 194 20.05 -2.38 4.82
C LYS A 194 20.65 -1.42 5.85
N LEU A 195 19.83 -0.67 6.60
CA LEU A 195 20.26 0.19 7.71
C LEU A 195 21.18 -0.54 8.70
N VAL A 196 20.91 -1.80 9.03
CA VAL A 196 21.71 -2.53 10.02
C VAL A 196 23.10 -2.91 9.53
N ARG A 197 23.41 -2.67 8.25
CA ARG A 197 24.73 -2.84 7.65
C ARG A 197 25.58 -1.57 7.74
N GLU A 198 25.02 -0.44 8.17
CA GLU A 198 25.79 0.78 8.39
C GLU A 198 26.90 0.54 9.43
N PRO A 199 28.11 1.13 9.26
CA PRO A 199 29.22 0.94 10.18
C PRO A 199 28.88 1.22 11.65
N GLU A 200 28.13 2.30 11.89
CA GLU A 200 27.73 2.75 13.23
C GLU A 200 26.75 1.78 13.92
N MET A 201 26.08 0.92 13.15
CA MET A 201 25.14 -0.08 13.67
C MET A 201 25.83 -1.41 14.04
N GLN A 202 27.08 -1.64 13.63
CA GLN A 202 27.71 -2.96 13.68
C GLN A 202 27.96 -3.48 15.09
N ASP A 203 28.32 -2.60 16.05
CA ASP A 203 28.56 -3.02 17.43
C ASP A 203 27.28 -3.54 18.10
N TRP A 204 26.15 -2.91 17.83
CA TRP A 204 24.84 -3.38 18.27
C TRP A 204 24.39 -4.63 17.50
N ASN A 205 24.52 -4.63 16.18
CA ASN A 205 24.01 -5.72 15.33
C ASN A 205 24.77 -7.03 15.54
N ASN A 206 26.09 -6.97 15.74
CA ASN A 206 26.95 -8.14 15.95
C ASN A 206 27.02 -8.59 17.43
N GLN A 207 26.30 -7.92 18.34
CA GLN A 207 26.28 -8.30 19.75
C GLN A 207 25.52 -9.62 19.95
N THR A 208 26.27 -10.68 20.27
CA THR A 208 25.72 -12.03 20.47
C THR A 208 25.08 -12.25 21.84
N ASP A 209 25.48 -11.49 22.86
CA ASP A 209 24.82 -11.52 24.16
C ASP A 209 23.53 -10.70 24.10
N PHE A 210 22.40 -11.41 24.16
CA PHE A 210 21.07 -10.82 24.07
C PHE A 210 20.87 -9.68 25.07
N LYS A 211 21.24 -9.85 26.34
CA LYS A 211 21.04 -8.80 27.37
C LYS A 211 21.88 -7.57 27.08
N LYS A 212 23.13 -7.76 26.64
CA LYS A 212 23.99 -6.64 26.23
C LYS A 212 23.45 -5.93 24.99
N ARG A 213 22.89 -6.69 24.03
CA ARG A 213 22.28 -6.11 22.82
C ARG A 213 21.05 -5.27 23.16
N MET A 214 20.18 -5.76 24.05
CA MET A 214 18.98 -5.02 24.48
C MET A 214 19.34 -3.78 25.31
N ALA A 215 20.40 -3.85 26.09
CA ALA A 215 20.89 -2.74 26.92
C ALA A 215 21.83 -1.78 26.17
N HIS A 216 22.11 -2.01 24.88
CA HIS A 216 23.02 -1.16 24.11
C HIS A 216 22.48 0.28 24.07
N PRO A 217 23.28 1.29 24.46
CA PRO A 217 22.81 2.66 24.48
C PRO A 217 22.57 3.16 23.06
N LEU A 218 21.56 4.02 22.90
CA LEU A 218 21.37 4.82 21.70
C LEU A 218 22.34 6.00 21.75
N THR A 219 23.48 5.88 21.07
CA THR A 219 24.48 6.96 20.96
C THR A 219 24.07 7.99 19.92
N ASP A 220 24.63 9.21 19.99
CA ASP A 220 24.37 10.22 18.96
C ASP A 220 24.88 9.80 17.57
N GLU A 221 25.94 8.98 17.51
CA GLU A 221 26.42 8.38 16.26
C GLU A 221 25.36 7.47 15.62
N ILE A 222 24.74 6.58 16.40
CA ILE A 222 23.65 5.72 15.93
C ILE A 222 22.43 6.55 15.51
N ARG A 223 22.05 7.57 16.30
CA ARG A 223 20.92 8.46 15.98
C ARG A 223 21.12 9.16 14.64
N ASN A 224 22.30 9.77 14.47
CA ASN A 224 22.65 10.47 13.23
C ASN A 224 22.75 9.51 12.04
N CYS A 225 23.26 8.28 12.27
CA CYS A 225 23.32 7.23 11.26
C CYS A 225 21.91 6.85 10.75
N ILE A 226 20.97 6.59 11.66
CA ILE A 226 19.59 6.21 11.31
C ILE A 226 18.92 7.33 10.49
N ASP A 227 19.00 8.58 10.94
CA ASP A 227 18.42 9.71 10.22
C ASP A 227 19.08 9.96 8.86
N ARG A 228 20.41 9.85 8.78
CA ARG A 228 21.18 9.96 7.54
C ARG A 228 20.80 8.88 6.54
N TYR A 229 20.71 7.64 6.98
CA TYR A 229 20.36 6.51 6.14
C TYR A 229 18.94 6.69 5.61
N MET A 230 17.94 6.90 6.49
CA MET A 230 16.54 7.02 6.10
C MET A 230 16.34 8.18 5.11
N PHE A 231 16.86 9.37 5.42
CA PHE A 231 16.75 10.52 4.53
C PHE A 231 17.33 10.26 3.14
N ASN A 232 18.57 9.76 3.07
CA ASN A 232 19.24 9.52 1.78
C ASN A 232 18.56 8.39 1.01
N HIS A 233 18.17 7.31 1.69
CA HIS A 233 17.53 6.17 1.05
C HIS A 233 16.18 6.55 0.43
N TYR A 234 15.33 7.29 1.16
CA TYR A 234 14.10 7.85 0.60
C TYR A 234 14.40 8.78 -0.58
N CYS A 235 15.40 9.66 -0.46
CA CYS A 235 15.72 10.60 -1.54
C CYS A 235 16.12 9.89 -2.84
N GLU A 236 16.99 8.88 -2.72
CA GLU A 236 17.48 8.07 -3.84
C GLU A 236 16.35 7.23 -4.44
N TRP A 237 15.55 6.57 -3.61
CA TRP A 237 14.52 5.63 -4.06
C TRP A 237 13.32 6.35 -4.70
N PHE A 238 12.77 7.35 -4.02
CA PHE A 238 11.63 8.14 -4.54
C PHE A 238 12.05 9.16 -5.60
N GLY A 239 13.34 9.49 -5.70
CA GLY A 239 13.91 10.31 -6.76
C GLY A 239 14.40 9.52 -7.97
N GLY A 240 14.40 8.19 -7.89
CA GLY A 240 15.03 7.30 -8.87
C GLY A 240 14.08 6.64 -9.87
N GLY A 241 14.64 6.34 -11.05
CA GLY A 241 14.07 5.45 -12.05
C GLY A 241 12.68 5.83 -12.56
N SER A 242 11.94 4.81 -13.00
CA SER A 242 10.58 4.96 -13.52
C SER A 242 9.56 5.19 -12.41
N PHE A 243 9.88 4.84 -11.16
CA PHE A 243 9.03 5.13 -10.00
C PHE A 243 8.89 6.63 -9.77
N ALA A 244 10.00 7.38 -9.75
CA ALA A 244 9.97 8.85 -9.63
C ALA A 244 9.12 9.52 -10.73
N LYS A 245 9.25 9.04 -11.97
CA LYS A 245 8.44 9.51 -13.12
C LYS A 245 6.96 9.15 -12.96
N THR A 246 6.65 8.03 -12.34
CA THR A 246 5.28 7.59 -12.07
C THR A 246 4.61 8.48 -11.03
N ILE A 247 5.25 8.70 -9.88
CA ILE A 247 4.66 9.49 -8.78
C ILE A 247 4.63 11.00 -9.07
N ALA A 248 5.30 11.47 -10.13
CA ALA A 248 5.12 12.81 -10.69
C ALA A 248 3.88 12.94 -11.60
N GLN A 249 3.26 11.83 -12.01
CA GLN A 249 2.15 11.82 -12.98
C GLN A 249 0.89 11.12 -12.46
N VAL A 250 1.03 10.23 -11.47
CA VAL A 250 -0.06 9.49 -10.85
C VAL A 250 -0.02 9.75 -9.35
N PRO A 251 -0.95 10.54 -8.79
CA PRO A 251 -0.99 10.83 -7.36
C PRO A 251 -1.07 9.55 -6.52
N MET A 252 -0.10 9.37 -5.62
CA MET A 252 -0.03 8.19 -4.76
C MET A 252 -0.88 8.35 -3.50
N ILE A 253 -1.30 7.22 -2.92
CA ILE A 253 -1.86 7.11 -1.59
C ILE A 253 -1.33 5.80 -1.00
N ASN A 254 -0.53 5.93 0.05
CA ASN A 254 0.28 4.83 0.58
C ASN A 254 -0.13 4.50 2.01
N MET A 255 0.16 3.26 2.39
CA MET A 255 0.05 2.76 3.75
C MET A 255 1.35 2.06 4.10
N LEU A 256 1.77 2.23 5.34
CA LEU A 256 2.99 1.65 5.90
C LEU A 256 2.93 0.12 5.97
N ASP A 257 4.07 -0.54 5.73
CA ASP A 257 4.35 -1.90 6.21
C ASP A 257 5.73 -1.97 6.88
N ASP A 258 6.23 -3.14 7.25
CA ASP A 258 7.45 -3.26 8.05
C ASP A 258 8.70 -2.82 7.33
N HIS A 259 8.93 -3.18 6.07
CA HIS A 259 10.19 -2.82 5.40
C HIS A 259 10.36 -1.31 5.18
N ASP A 260 9.29 -0.52 5.27
CA ASP A 260 9.40 0.95 5.34
C ASP A 260 10.13 1.40 6.62
N LEU A 261 10.12 0.58 7.68
CA LEU A 261 10.83 0.77 8.95
C LEU A 261 12.08 -0.14 9.02
N ILE A 262 11.83 -1.43 9.18
CA ILE A 262 12.73 -2.56 9.28
C ILE A 262 11.87 -3.83 9.31
N ASP A 263 12.28 -4.88 8.60
CA ASP A 263 11.64 -6.20 8.55
C ASP A 263 11.10 -6.64 9.92
N GLY A 264 9.83 -7.08 9.96
CA GLY A 264 9.17 -7.63 11.13
C GLY A 264 8.86 -6.64 12.26
N PHE A 265 8.99 -5.33 12.07
CA PHE A 265 8.71 -4.36 13.14
C PHE A 265 7.27 -4.52 13.69
N GLY A 266 7.16 -4.74 15.00
CA GLY A 266 5.91 -5.05 15.70
C GLY A 266 5.70 -6.54 16.01
N THR A 267 6.48 -7.42 15.38
CA THR A 267 6.35 -8.89 15.47
C THR A 267 7.43 -9.53 16.37
N TYR A 268 8.30 -8.72 16.97
CA TYR A 268 9.33 -9.17 17.93
C TYR A 268 8.90 -9.06 19.40
N PRO A 269 9.56 -9.77 20.34
CA PRO A 269 9.29 -9.63 21.77
C PRO A 269 9.46 -8.19 22.28
N ASP A 270 8.64 -7.78 23.26
CA ASP A 270 8.67 -6.45 23.88
C ASP A 270 10.07 -5.97 24.27
N GLU A 271 10.93 -6.88 24.76
CA GLU A 271 12.29 -6.52 25.17
C GLU A 271 13.14 -5.99 23.99
N LEU A 272 12.99 -6.56 22.79
CA LEU A 272 13.64 -6.05 21.58
C LEU A 272 12.94 -4.80 21.06
N MET A 273 11.61 -4.81 21.00
CA MET A 273 10.84 -3.66 20.51
C MET A 273 11.07 -2.38 21.32
N ARG A 274 11.37 -2.52 22.62
CA ARG A 274 11.69 -1.41 23.53
C ARG A 274 13.19 -1.14 23.69
N ALA A 275 14.07 -1.94 23.08
CA ALA A 275 15.51 -1.72 23.16
C ALA A 275 15.86 -0.36 22.54
N PRO A 276 16.75 0.47 23.15
CA PRO A 276 16.97 1.86 22.73
C PRO A 276 17.27 2.05 21.25
N VAL A 277 18.10 1.17 20.67
CA VAL A 277 18.46 1.23 19.24
C VAL A 277 17.29 0.80 18.35
N PHE A 278 16.72 -0.39 18.59
CA PHE A 278 15.66 -0.96 17.74
C PHE A 278 14.38 -0.11 17.78
N ASN A 279 14.00 0.37 18.96
CA ASN A 279 12.88 1.29 19.15
C ASN A 279 13.06 2.57 18.34
N HIS A 280 14.26 3.13 18.35
CA HIS A 280 14.56 4.36 17.61
C HIS A 280 14.51 4.15 16.10
N VAL A 281 14.92 2.99 15.59
CA VAL A 281 14.76 2.64 14.16
C VAL A 281 13.29 2.74 13.75
N GLY A 282 12.37 2.09 14.47
CA GLY A 282 10.95 2.17 14.17
C GLY A 282 10.37 3.57 14.31
N SER A 283 10.76 4.30 15.37
CA SER A 283 10.32 5.68 15.57
C SER A 283 10.73 6.59 14.41
N ARG A 284 11.97 6.50 13.94
CA ARG A 284 12.47 7.34 12.84
C ARG A 284 11.97 6.86 11.48
N GLY A 285 11.86 5.55 11.26
CA GLY A 285 11.21 5.00 10.08
C GLY A 285 9.79 5.54 9.92
N TYR A 286 8.99 5.54 11.00
CA TYR A 286 7.61 6.02 10.94
C TYR A 286 7.57 7.53 10.64
N PHE A 287 8.45 8.32 11.24
CA PHE A 287 8.60 9.74 10.92
C PHE A 287 8.87 9.98 9.43
N PHE A 288 9.82 9.25 8.84
CA PHE A 288 10.14 9.41 7.42
C PHE A 288 9.03 8.86 6.50
N PHE A 289 8.30 7.82 6.90
CA PHE A 289 7.07 7.39 6.23
C PHE A 289 6.03 8.52 6.19
N LEU A 290 5.72 9.14 7.34
CA LEU A 290 4.79 10.27 7.40
C LEU A 290 5.23 11.41 6.48
N LEU A 291 6.53 11.73 6.48
CA LEU A 291 7.08 12.83 5.70
C LEU A 291 7.10 12.54 4.19
N PHE A 292 7.68 11.42 3.76
CA PHE A 292 7.88 11.10 2.34
C PHE A 292 6.67 10.47 1.66
N GLN A 293 5.82 9.75 2.40
CA GLN A 293 4.70 9.01 1.80
C GLN A 293 3.34 9.64 2.11
N LEU A 294 3.18 10.26 3.29
CA LEU A 294 1.94 10.97 3.63
C LEU A 294 2.00 12.49 3.44
N PHE A 295 3.20 13.04 3.21
CA PHE A 295 3.48 14.49 3.13
C PHE A 295 2.98 15.24 4.37
N ILE A 296 3.17 14.66 5.55
CA ILE A 296 2.77 15.25 6.82
C ILE A 296 3.95 15.39 7.78
N ASN A 297 3.82 16.34 8.70
CA ASN A 297 4.67 16.45 9.89
C ASN A 297 3.76 16.82 11.06
N ASP A 298 3.59 15.92 12.03
CA ASP A 298 2.69 16.11 13.18
C ASP A 298 2.96 17.39 13.97
N GLU A 299 4.20 17.88 14.02
CA GLU A 299 4.54 19.15 14.69
C GLU A 299 3.95 20.37 13.97
N ILE A 300 3.72 20.27 12.66
CA ILE A 300 3.16 21.34 11.82
C ILE A 300 1.66 21.15 11.59
N ASP A 301 1.27 19.92 11.28
CA ASP A 301 -0.08 19.57 10.84
C ASP A 301 -1.01 19.17 12.00
N GLY A 302 -0.42 18.78 13.14
CA GLY A 302 -1.13 18.26 14.30
C GLY A 302 -1.72 16.86 14.08
N VAL A 303 -2.40 16.35 15.10
CA VAL A 303 -3.03 15.01 15.11
C VAL A 303 -4.54 15.09 15.36
N SER A 304 -5.17 16.16 14.88
CA SER A 304 -6.60 16.44 15.05
C SER A 304 -7.36 16.16 13.77
N GLU A 305 -8.20 15.12 13.75
CA GLU A 305 -8.98 14.72 12.55
C GLU A 305 -9.81 15.86 11.94
N THR A 306 -10.28 16.81 12.75
CA THR A 306 -11.14 17.91 12.27
C THR A 306 -10.39 19.07 11.64
N SER A 307 -9.11 19.27 12.01
CA SER A 307 -8.30 20.41 11.55
C SER A 307 -7.11 19.99 10.71
N HIS A 308 -6.89 18.69 10.54
CA HIS A 308 -5.78 18.14 9.79
C HIS A 308 -5.86 18.56 8.31
N PRO A 309 -4.73 18.94 7.67
CA PRO A 309 -4.74 19.37 6.27
C PRO A 309 -5.11 18.24 5.29
N ASN A 310 -4.73 16.99 5.60
CA ASN A 310 -5.31 15.81 4.94
C ASN A 310 -6.67 15.51 5.53
N ARG A 311 -7.71 15.59 4.70
CA ARG A 311 -9.10 15.37 5.07
C ARG A 311 -9.49 13.90 5.07
N SER A 312 -8.69 13.03 4.43
CA SER A 312 -8.88 11.57 4.51
C SER A 312 -8.35 10.95 5.80
N MET A 313 -7.61 11.72 6.62
CA MET A 313 -6.88 11.19 7.78
C MET A 313 -7.83 10.73 8.89
N ILE A 314 -7.57 9.54 9.43
CA ILE A 314 -8.16 9.00 10.65
C ILE A 314 -7.02 8.80 11.65
N ILE A 315 -7.14 9.44 12.81
CA ILE A 315 -6.11 9.42 13.85
C ILE A 315 -6.55 8.44 14.93
N GLY A 316 -5.92 7.26 14.95
CA GLY A 316 -6.22 6.19 15.88
C GLY A 316 -5.60 6.38 17.26
N GLY A 317 -5.34 5.27 17.95
CA GLY A 317 -4.70 5.22 19.25
C GLY A 317 -3.23 5.67 19.23
N ASN A 318 -2.59 5.57 20.40
CA ASN A 318 -1.16 5.81 20.53
C ASN A 318 -0.39 4.57 20.06
N GLY A 319 0.70 4.78 19.34
CA GLY A 319 1.63 3.72 19.00
C GLY A 319 2.20 3.04 20.25
N GLU A 320 2.46 1.74 20.14
CA GLU A 320 2.92 0.93 21.27
C GLU A 320 4.42 1.11 21.52
N TYR A 321 5.20 1.14 20.42
CA TYR A 321 6.65 1.25 20.45
C TYR A 321 7.17 2.54 19.82
N ILE A 322 6.34 3.25 19.07
CA ILE A 322 6.71 4.50 18.40
C ILE A 322 5.99 5.68 19.03
N PRO A 323 6.60 6.89 19.09
CA PRO A 323 6.02 8.06 19.73
C PRO A 323 5.03 8.81 18.83
N PHE A 324 4.25 8.07 18.03
CA PHE A 324 3.26 8.61 17.09
C PHE A 324 1.90 7.98 17.33
N ARG A 325 0.83 8.69 16.97
CA ARG A 325 -0.51 8.08 16.87
C ARG A 325 -0.61 7.28 15.57
N ASN A 326 -1.60 6.40 15.51
CA ASN A 326 -1.92 5.67 14.28
C ASN A 326 -2.48 6.63 13.21
N HIS A 327 -1.95 6.52 11.98
CA HIS A 327 -2.34 7.33 10.82
C HIS A 327 -2.95 6.44 9.73
N SER A 328 -4.26 6.25 9.81
CA SER A 328 -5.03 5.53 8.80
C SER A 328 -5.75 6.52 7.87
N LEU A 329 -6.20 6.07 6.70
CA LEU A 329 -6.84 6.94 5.69
C LEU A 329 -8.18 6.36 5.22
N LEU A 330 -9.19 7.20 5.04
CA LEU A 330 -10.42 6.88 4.32
C LEU A 330 -10.62 7.87 3.16
N ALA A 331 -10.33 7.40 1.94
CA ALA A 331 -10.28 8.25 0.76
C ALA A 331 -11.41 7.94 -0.23
N TYR A 332 -11.96 9.00 -0.83
CA TYR A 332 -12.93 8.90 -1.92
C TYR A 332 -12.25 8.36 -3.17
N LEU A 333 -12.83 7.35 -3.83
CA LEU A 333 -12.35 6.87 -5.12
C LEU A 333 -13.44 6.94 -6.20
N GLY A 334 -14.52 7.67 -5.97
CA GLY A 334 -15.62 7.80 -6.92
C GLY A 334 -17.00 7.73 -6.27
N PRO A 335 -18.07 8.03 -7.02
CA PRO A 335 -19.43 8.08 -6.47
C PRO A 335 -19.88 6.75 -5.85
N LYS A 336 -19.28 5.64 -6.28
CA LYS A 336 -19.63 4.27 -5.90
C LYS A 336 -18.56 3.55 -5.08
N GLN A 337 -17.34 4.09 -4.98
CA GLN A 337 -16.22 3.40 -4.34
C GLN A 337 -15.40 4.28 -3.39
N TRP A 338 -14.99 3.72 -2.27
CA TRP A 338 -14.11 4.33 -1.27
C TRP A 338 -13.04 3.32 -0.85
N ILE A 339 -11.90 3.81 -0.38
CA ILE A 339 -10.82 2.97 0.15
C ILE A 339 -10.46 3.35 1.58
N LEU A 340 -10.38 2.35 2.45
CA LEU A 340 -9.85 2.44 3.81
C LEU A 340 -8.45 1.83 3.82
N LEU A 341 -7.44 2.61 4.17
CA LEU A 341 -6.05 2.18 4.37
C LEU A 341 -5.80 2.15 5.87
N ALA A 342 -5.59 0.96 6.43
CA ALA A 342 -5.42 0.78 7.88
C ALA A 342 -3.93 0.64 8.24
N ASP A 343 -3.40 1.57 9.03
CA ASP A 343 -2.07 1.42 9.61
C ASP A 343 -2.08 0.26 10.62
N CYS A 344 -1.37 -0.81 10.26
CA CYS A 344 -1.27 -2.06 11.00
C CYS A 344 0.10 -2.24 11.68
N ARG A 345 0.91 -1.18 11.78
CA ARG A 345 2.29 -1.24 12.30
C ARG A 345 2.50 -0.36 13.53
N SER A 346 1.90 0.83 13.60
CA SER A 346 2.12 1.75 14.73
C SER A 346 1.74 1.17 16.10
N GLU A 347 0.66 0.40 16.16
CA GLU A 347 0.09 -0.18 17.39
C GLU A 347 0.35 -1.69 17.54
N ARG A 348 1.13 -2.25 16.63
CA ARG A 348 1.33 -3.70 16.51
C ARG A 348 2.20 -4.24 17.65
N LYS A 349 1.79 -5.41 18.14
CA LYS A 349 2.48 -6.34 19.03
C LYS A 349 2.32 -7.76 18.48
N ILE A 350 3.01 -8.72 19.09
CA ILE A 350 2.88 -10.15 18.77
C ILE A 350 1.42 -10.64 18.79
N ASP A 351 0.57 -10.11 19.66
CA ASP A 351 -0.81 -10.59 19.88
C ASP A 351 -1.90 -9.56 19.57
N GLN A 352 -1.53 -8.42 18.98
CA GLN A 352 -2.45 -7.32 18.64
C GLN A 352 -1.91 -6.54 17.44
N ILE A 353 -2.71 -6.32 16.40
CA ILE A 353 -2.31 -5.53 15.22
C ILE A 353 -2.77 -4.09 15.37
N CYS A 354 -4.06 -3.85 15.62
CA CYS A 354 -4.61 -2.53 15.91
C CYS A 354 -5.31 -2.52 17.27
N SER A 355 -5.30 -1.37 17.93
CA SER A 355 -6.06 -1.18 19.16
C SER A 355 -7.57 -1.11 18.89
N LYS A 356 -8.35 -1.43 19.91
CA LYS A 356 -9.82 -1.28 19.87
C LYS A 356 -10.26 0.16 19.56
N ALA A 357 -9.50 1.15 20.05
CA ALA A 357 -9.78 2.56 19.81
C ALA A 357 -9.64 2.89 18.32
N THR A 358 -8.56 2.43 17.68
CA THR A 358 -8.34 2.58 16.24
C THR A 358 -9.46 1.92 15.45
N TYR A 359 -9.79 0.66 15.73
CA TYR A 359 -10.91 0.01 15.04
C TYR A 359 -12.24 0.77 15.17
N GLN A 360 -12.53 1.32 16.35
CA GLN A 360 -13.73 2.12 16.55
C GLN A 360 -13.74 3.35 15.62
N HIS A 361 -12.63 4.09 15.54
CA HIS A 361 -12.52 5.26 14.67
C HIS A 361 -12.67 4.88 13.18
N LEU A 362 -11.99 3.80 12.74
CA LEU A 362 -12.08 3.32 11.36
C LEU A 362 -13.53 2.94 10.99
N PHE A 363 -14.20 2.18 11.86
CA PHE A 363 -15.57 1.73 11.59
C PHE A 363 -16.60 2.84 11.69
N ASP A 364 -16.42 3.82 12.58
CA ASP A 364 -17.30 4.99 12.64
C ASP A 364 -17.16 5.86 11.39
N ALA A 365 -15.93 6.06 10.91
CA ALA A 365 -15.69 6.74 9.64
C ALA A 365 -16.38 6.03 8.46
N VAL A 366 -16.27 4.69 8.38
CA VAL A 366 -16.95 3.89 7.35
C VAL A 366 -18.48 3.97 7.48
N ARG A 367 -19.03 3.94 8.69
CA ARG A 367 -20.49 4.09 8.91
C ARG A 367 -21.01 5.46 8.49
N ASN A 368 -20.16 6.49 8.48
CA ASN A 368 -20.50 7.83 8.02
C ASN A 368 -20.43 8.00 6.49
N LEU A 369 -20.05 6.97 5.74
CA LEU A 369 -20.02 7.02 4.28
C LEU A 369 -21.42 7.31 3.68
N PRO A 370 -21.49 8.05 2.56
CA PRO A 370 -22.74 8.34 1.87
C PRO A 370 -23.49 7.06 1.44
N PRO A 371 -24.85 7.05 1.46
CA PRO A 371 -25.64 5.90 1.01
C PRO A 371 -25.48 5.52 -0.46
N SER A 372 -24.88 6.39 -1.28
CA SER A 372 -24.64 6.14 -2.71
C SER A 372 -23.48 5.18 -2.98
N VAL A 373 -22.62 4.96 -1.98
CA VAL A 373 -21.45 4.10 -2.06
C VAL A 373 -21.90 2.64 -2.15
N GLU A 374 -21.32 1.89 -3.07
CA GLU A 374 -21.63 0.47 -3.29
C GLU A 374 -20.45 -0.43 -2.94
N HIS A 375 -19.22 0.07 -3.04
CA HIS A 375 -18.00 -0.69 -2.80
C HIS A 375 -17.08 0.00 -1.79
N LEU A 376 -16.64 -0.75 -0.78
CA LEU A 376 -15.56 -0.37 0.13
C LEU A 376 -14.36 -1.27 -0.13
N ILE A 377 -13.23 -0.67 -0.46
CA ILE A 377 -11.94 -1.35 -0.53
C ILE A 377 -11.24 -1.19 0.83
N ILE A 378 -10.70 -2.27 1.37
CA ILE A 378 -9.86 -2.23 2.59
C ILE A 378 -8.45 -2.68 2.20
N LEU A 379 -7.49 -1.77 2.34
CA LEU A 379 -6.08 -2.04 2.11
C LEU A 379 -5.42 -2.43 3.44
N LEU A 380 -4.72 -3.56 3.43
CA LEU A 380 -3.93 -4.10 4.55
C LEU A 380 -2.55 -4.49 4.01
N GLY A 381 -1.49 -4.30 4.80
CA GLY A 381 -0.12 -4.63 4.35
C GLY A 381 0.02 -6.10 3.98
N VAL A 382 -0.53 -6.94 4.87
CA VAL A 382 -0.43 -8.39 4.78
C VAL A 382 -1.77 -9.04 4.41
N PRO A 383 -1.79 -10.13 3.62
CA PRO A 383 -3.03 -10.76 3.18
C PRO A 383 -3.92 -11.31 4.30
N LEU A 384 -5.18 -10.89 4.30
CA LEU A 384 -6.18 -11.38 5.25
C LEU A 384 -6.60 -12.83 4.97
N ALA A 385 -6.58 -13.27 3.71
CA ALA A 385 -6.90 -14.65 3.29
C ALA A 385 -5.75 -15.21 2.44
N TYR A 386 -5.02 -16.17 3.02
CA TYR A 386 -3.83 -16.76 2.40
C TYR A 386 -3.64 -18.22 2.84
N PRO A 387 -3.00 -19.09 2.04
CA PRO A 387 -2.73 -20.47 2.43
C PRO A 387 -1.96 -20.56 3.75
N ARG A 388 -2.53 -21.29 4.72
CA ARG A 388 -1.95 -21.39 6.07
C ARG A 388 -0.80 -22.39 6.10
N MET A 389 0.35 -21.95 6.61
CA MET A 389 1.54 -22.79 6.72
C MET A 389 1.80 -23.31 8.15
N VAL A 390 0.75 -23.51 8.96
CA VAL A 390 0.86 -23.96 10.38
C VAL A 390 1.65 -25.28 10.53
N PHE A 391 1.63 -26.16 9.53
CA PHE A 391 2.48 -27.38 9.52
C PHE A 391 3.94 -27.07 9.18
N LEU A 392 4.17 -26.05 8.34
CA LEU A 392 5.48 -25.57 7.95
C LEU A 392 6.20 -24.88 9.11
N GLU A 393 5.51 -24.05 9.89
CA GLU A 393 6.03 -23.46 11.14
C GLU A 393 6.65 -24.54 12.02
N ARG A 394 5.95 -25.67 12.22
CA ARG A 394 6.41 -26.78 13.05
C ARG A 394 7.52 -27.64 12.43
N THR A 395 7.66 -27.64 11.10
CA THR A 395 8.66 -28.45 10.36
C THR A 395 9.92 -27.66 10.00
N LEU A 396 9.81 -26.35 9.81
CA LEU A 396 10.93 -25.43 9.56
C LEU A 396 11.51 -24.86 10.87
N SER A 397 10.75 -24.80 11.97
CA SER A 397 11.29 -24.41 13.29
C SER A 397 12.38 -25.36 13.81
N SER A 398 12.52 -26.54 13.19
CA SER A 398 13.67 -27.42 13.40
C SER A 398 14.81 -27.03 12.46
N SER A 399 15.86 -26.42 13.02
CA SER A 399 17.11 -26.09 12.32
C SER A 399 17.82 -27.30 11.69
N MET A 400 17.39 -28.53 12.04
CA MET A 400 17.91 -29.79 11.51
C MET A 400 17.09 -30.38 10.35
N ASN A 401 16.12 -29.63 9.79
CA ASN A 401 15.37 -30.10 8.62
C ASN A 401 16.26 -30.07 7.34
N PRO A 402 16.39 -31.19 6.60
CA PRO A 402 17.23 -31.26 5.39
C PRO A 402 16.89 -30.20 4.33
N PHE A 403 15.61 -29.80 4.22
CA PHE A 403 15.16 -28.77 3.30
C PHE A 403 15.63 -27.37 3.73
N VAL A 404 15.63 -27.08 5.03
CA VAL A 404 16.17 -25.83 5.61
C VAL A 404 17.68 -25.77 5.45
N MET A 405 18.39 -26.88 5.68
CA MET A 405 19.85 -26.94 5.47
C MET A 405 20.23 -26.72 4.00
N LEU A 406 19.46 -27.29 3.06
CA LEU A 406 19.67 -27.10 1.63
C LEU A 406 19.34 -25.66 1.20
N ALA A 407 18.25 -25.07 1.69
CA ALA A 407 17.88 -23.68 1.42
C ALA A 407 18.93 -22.70 1.97
N LYS A 408 19.41 -22.92 3.21
CA LYS A 408 20.52 -22.15 3.82
C LYS A 408 21.83 -22.27 3.05
N GLY A 409 22.09 -23.43 2.42
CA GLY A 409 23.29 -23.66 1.62
C GLY A 409 23.25 -23.06 0.20
N LEU A 410 22.05 -22.82 -0.34
CA LEU A 410 21.85 -22.32 -1.71
C LEU A 410 21.49 -20.83 -1.77
N SER A 411 20.90 -20.26 -0.71
CA SER A 411 20.59 -18.84 -0.61
C SER A 411 20.91 -18.33 0.81
N PRO A 412 22.02 -17.60 1.00
CA PRO A 412 22.34 -16.95 2.27
C PRO A 412 21.28 -15.94 2.75
N GLY A 413 20.36 -15.50 1.86
CA GLY A 413 19.25 -14.61 2.17
C GLY A 413 18.09 -15.26 2.94
N PHE A 414 18.06 -16.58 3.07
CA PHE A 414 16.95 -17.31 3.70
C PHE A 414 16.93 -17.24 5.24
N ILE A 415 17.56 -16.24 5.87
CA ILE A 415 17.71 -16.10 7.33
C ILE A 415 17.50 -14.63 7.74
N ASN A 416 16.59 -14.36 8.68
CA ASN A 416 16.40 -13.05 9.28
C ASN A 416 17.62 -12.68 10.15
N ASN A 417 18.13 -11.46 9.94
CA ASN A 417 19.33 -10.94 10.59
C ASN A 417 19.14 -10.63 12.09
N PHE A 418 17.91 -10.56 12.61
CA PHE A 418 17.66 -10.18 14.01
C PHE A 418 17.64 -11.35 14.99
N ASN A 419 17.11 -12.50 14.57
CA ASN A 419 16.91 -13.67 15.44
C ASN A 419 17.51 -14.98 14.87
N GLY A 420 18.05 -14.97 13.64
CA GLY A 420 18.62 -16.16 12.98
C GLY A 420 17.60 -17.21 12.52
N GLN A 421 16.30 -16.89 12.52
CA GLN A 421 15.24 -17.72 11.95
C GLN A 421 15.22 -17.60 10.44
N VAL A 422 14.52 -18.51 9.77
CA VAL A 422 14.34 -18.44 8.32
C VAL A 422 13.43 -17.24 8.00
N GLU A 423 13.76 -16.41 7.01
CA GLU A 423 12.94 -15.25 6.56
C GLU A 423 11.45 -15.65 6.43
N LEU A 424 11.18 -16.74 5.71
CA LEU A 424 9.84 -17.37 5.58
C LEU A 424 9.14 -17.74 6.91
N LEU A 425 9.87 -17.99 8.00
CA LEU A 425 9.29 -18.28 9.32
C LEU A 425 8.92 -17.02 10.10
N ASP A 426 9.68 -15.94 9.92
CA ASP A 426 9.35 -14.65 10.53
C ASP A 426 8.17 -14.00 9.80
N ASP A 427 8.10 -14.10 8.46
CA ASP A 427 6.92 -13.71 7.65
C ASP A 427 5.65 -14.43 8.14
N LEU A 428 5.79 -15.70 8.55
CA LEU A 428 4.68 -16.49 9.08
C LEU A 428 4.14 -15.99 10.42
N GLY A 429 4.98 -15.35 11.23
CA GLY A 429 4.58 -14.66 12.44
C GLY A 429 3.82 -13.36 12.16
N ASP A 430 4.14 -12.71 11.04
CA ASP A 430 3.60 -11.42 10.63
C ASP A 430 2.19 -11.52 10.01
N HIS A 431 1.90 -12.66 9.38
CA HIS A 431 0.63 -12.91 8.71
C HIS A 431 -0.61 -12.82 9.61
N TRP A 432 -1.72 -12.28 9.09
CA TRP A 432 -3.05 -12.37 9.72
C TRP A 432 -3.48 -13.82 9.99
N CYS A 433 -2.97 -14.76 9.19
CA CYS A 433 -3.22 -16.20 9.33
C CYS A 433 -2.38 -16.89 10.42
N ALA A 434 -1.45 -16.16 11.07
CA ALA A 434 -0.61 -16.65 12.15
C ALA A 434 -1.44 -17.05 13.39
N GLY A 435 -0.86 -17.89 14.26
CA GLY A 435 -1.50 -18.30 15.51
C GLY A 435 -2.02 -17.13 16.37
N PRO A 436 -1.16 -16.17 16.74
CA PRO A 436 -1.53 -15.04 17.60
C PRO A 436 -2.62 -14.13 17.02
N HIS A 437 -2.57 -13.85 15.71
CA HIS A 437 -3.46 -12.88 15.05
C HIS A 437 -4.85 -13.43 14.71
N LYS A 438 -5.06 -14.76 14.77
CA LYS A 438 -6.32 -15.41 14.33
C LYS A 438 -7.58 -14.86 14.98
N HIS A 439 -7.51 -14.51 16.27
CA HIS A 439 -8.68 -14.00 16.97
C HIS A 439 -9.08 -12.62 16.44
N GLU A 440 -8.12 -11.69 16.36
CA GLU A 440 -8.32 -10.35 15.83
C GLU A 440 -8.73 -10.38 14.35
N ARG A 441 -8.05 -11.19 13.54
CA ARG A 441 -8.39 -11.44 12.13
C ARG A 441 -9.85 -11.86 11.97
N ASN A 442 -10.27 -12.90 12.67
CA ASN A 442 -11.62 -13.43 12.54
C ASN A 442 -12.65 -12.40 13.01
N TRP A 443 -12.36 -11.71 14.11
CA TRP A 443 -13.19 -10.62 14.61
C TRP A 443 -13.33 -9.50 13.58
N LEU A 444 -12.24 -9.08 12.94
CA LEU A 444 -12.23 -8.07 11.87
C LEU A 444 -13.11 -8.49 10.71
N VAL A 445 -12.97 -9.73 10.21
CA VAL A 445 -13.84 -10.26 9.13
C VAL A 445 -15.31 -10.20 9.53
N GLU A 446 -15.66 -10.63 10.75
CA GLU A 446 -17.04 -10.56 11.25
C GLU A 446 -17.55 -9.12 11.35
N ARG A 447 -16.76 -8.18 11.87
CA ARG A 447 -17.16 -6.77 11.99
C ARG A 447 -17.37 -6.12 10.61
N VAL A 448 -16.52 -6.45 9.66
CA VAL A 448 -16.63 -5.95 8.29
C VAL A 448 -17.86 -6.52 7.59
N GLN A 449 -18.20 -7.80 7.82
CA GLN A 449 -19.45 -8.40 7.32
C GLN A 449 -20.69 -7.73 7.94
N GLU A 450 -20.65 -7.39 9.23
CA GLU A 450 -21.72 -6.61 9.88
C GLU A 450 -21.90 -5.24 9.21
N ILE A 451 -20.81 -4.51 8.99
CA ILE A 451 -20.85 -3.19 8.32
C ILE A 451 -21.32 -3.32 6.88
N SER A 452 -20.87 -4.35 6.15
CA SER A 452 -21.31 -4.65 4.79
C SER A 452 -22.84 -4.77 4.74
N LEU A 453 -23.43 -5.57 5.64
CA LEU A 453 -24.88 -5.73 5.72
C LEU A 453 -25.59 -4.44 6.18
N GLU A 454 -25.06 -3.76 7.20
CA GLU A 454 -25.63 -2.54 7.79
C GLU A 454 -25.71 -1.39 6.77
N LYS A 455 -24.62 -1.19 6.03
CA LYS A 455 -24.43 -0.08 5.09
C LYS A 455 -24.72 -0.45 3.63
N HIS A 456 -25.06 -1.72 3.38
CA HIS A 456 -25.29 -2.27 2.04
C HIS A 456 -24.08 -2.05 1.10
N LEU A 457 -22.89 -2.40 1.60
CA LEU A 457 -21.60 -2.23 0.91
C LEU A 457 -21.03 -3.57 0.50
N ARG A 458 -20.61 -3.74 -0.76
CA ARG A 458 -19.68 -4.79 -1.13
C ARG A 458 -18.30 -4.44 -0.59
N VAL A 459 -17.65 -5.38 0.11
CA VAL A 459 -16.25 -5.20 0.56
C VAL A 459 -15.30 -6.04 -0.30
N SER A 460 -14.17 -5.43 -0.67
CA SER A 460 -13.00 -6.15 -1.19
C SER A 460 -11.76 -5.75 -0.42
N TYR A 461 -10.88 -6.70 -0.15
CA TYR A 461 -9.56 -6.44 0.41
C TYR A 461 -8.53 -6.42 -0.70
N ILE A 462 -7.51 -5.59 -0.53
CA ILE A 462 -6.29 -5.62 -1.34
C ILE A 462 -5.10 -5.61 -0.38
N SER A 463 -4.04 -6.35 -0.71
CA SER A 463 -2.88 -6.53 0.18
C SER A 463 -1.60 -6.88 -0.57
N GLY A 464 -0.46 -6.70 0.13
CA GLY A 464 0.89 -6.87 -0.37
C GLY A 464 1.70 -7.97 0.32
N ASP A 465 2.96 -7.63 0.67
CA ASP A 465 3.90 -8.39 1.53
C ASP A 465 4.45 -9.71 0.94
N VAL A 466 3.60 -10.64 0.53
CA VAL A 466 3.99 -12.05 0.28
C VAL A 466 4.73 -12.35 -1.04
N HIS A 467 5.15 -11.33 -1.79
CA HIS A 467 5.84 -11.38 -3.10
C HIS A 467 5.21 -12.31 -4.15
N ALA A 468 3.91 -12.58 -4.04
CA ALA A 468 3.16 -13.39 -4.99
C ALA A 468 1.78 -12.78 -5.28
N ALA A 469 1.16 -13.19 -6.39
CA ALA A 469 -0.21 -12.81 -6.73
C ALA A 469 -1.21 -13.95 -6.45
N GLY A 470 -2.42 -13.58 -6.05
CA GLY A 470 -3.50 -14.52 -5.76
C GLY A 470 -4.77 -13.81 -5.28
N VAL A 471 -5.85 -14.57 -5.09
CA VAL A 471 -7.12 -14.00 -4.60
C VAL A 471 -7.75 -14.96 -3.61
N GLY A 472 -7.85 -14.54 -2.36
CA GLY A 472 -8.70 -15.17 -1.35
C GLY A 472 -10.17 -14.77 -1.53
N VAL A 473 -11.09 -15.55 -0.99
CA VAL A 473 -12.51 -15.20 -0.99
C VAL A 473 -13.20 -15.71 0.27
N PHE A 474 -13.97 -14.81 0.90
CA PHE A 474 -14.93 -15.13 1.95
C PHE A 474 -16.34 -15.16 1.37
N PHE A 475 -17.21 -16.05 1.84
CA PHE A 475 -18.60 -16.19 1.37
C PHE A 475 -19.46 -17.00 2.35
N GLY A 476 -20.78 -16.89 2.23
CA GLY A 476 -21.79 -17.61 3.00
C GLY A 476 -21.83 -19.12 2.71
N TYR A 477 -22.63 -19.85 3.49
CA TYR A 477 -22.65 -21.32 3.40
C TYR A 477 -23.50 -21.83 2.23
N HIS A 478 -24.61 -21.17 1.95
CA HIS A 478 -25.64 -21.62 1.02
C HIS A 478 -25.94 -20.57 -0.06
N GLN A 479 -25.29 -19.42 -0.05
CA GLN A 479 -25.47 -18.42 -1.10
C GLN A 479 -24.61 -18.76 -2.32
N HIS A 480 -25.26 -19.02 -3.46
CA HIS A 480 -24.59 -19.38 -4.72
C HIS A 480 -24.34 -18.17 -5.63
N ASP A 481 -25.12 -17.10 -5.48
CA ASP A 481 -24.91 -15.83 -6.18
C ASP A 481 -24.16 -14.86 -5.25
N PRO A 482 -22.88 -14.56 -5.55
CA PRO A 482 -22.09 -13.59 -4.80
C PRO A 482 -22.77 -12.24 -4.61
N SER A 483 -23.54 -11.74 -5.57
CA SER A 483 -24.18 -10.41 -5.50
C SER A 483 -25.24 -10.31 -4.39
N LEU A 484 -25.83 -11.45 -4.01
CA LEU A 484 -26.85 -11.56 -2.97
C LEU A 484 -26.26 -11.96 -1.60
N ASP A 485 -24.94 -12.17 -1.52
CA ASP A 485 -24.25 -12.57 -0.30
C ASP A 485 -23.57 -11.38 0.39
N PRO A 486 -24.05 -10.90 1.55
CA PRO A 486 -23.38 -9.83 2.31
C PRO A 486 -22.04 -10.29 2.93
N LYS A 487 -21.77 -11.60 3.01
CA LYS A 487 -20.48 -12.13 3.48
C LYS A 487 -19.44 -12.24 2.38
N TYR A 488 -19.86 -12.09 1.11
CA TYR A 488 -18.96 -12.25 -0.01
C TYR A 488 -17.95 -11.10 -0.07
N SER A 489 -16.67 -11.44 -0.07
CA SER A 489 -15.61 -10.45 -0.23
C SER A 489 -14.39 -11.10 -0.83
N LEU A 490 -13.84 -10.47 -1.88
CA LEU A 490 -12.55 -10.85 -2.46
C LEU A 490 -11.42 -10.29 -1.58
N ALA A 491 -10.31 -11.03 -1.50
CA ALA A 491 -9.07 -10.58 -0.88
C ALA A 491 -7.94 -10.71 -1.89
N VAL A 492 -7.73 -9.66 -2.68
CA VAL A 492 -6.79 -9.60 -3.79
C VAL A 492 -5.39 -9.37 -3.27
N ILE A 493 -4.44 -10.16 -3.74
CA ILE A 493 -3.03 -10.07 -3.37
C ILE A 493 -2.26 -9.64 -4.61
N THR A 494 -1.57 -8.51 -4.50
CA THR A 494 -0.71 -7.98 -5.57
C THR A 494 0.64 -7.57 -5.00
N SER A 495 1.56 -8.53 -4.99
CA SER A 495 2.93 -8.35 -4.53
C SER A 495 3.85 -9.25 -5.34
N ALA A 496 5.07 -8.89 -5.71
CA ALA A 496 5.72 -7.58 -5.58
C ALA A 496 5.80 -6.89 -6.95
N ILE A 497 5.78 -5.55 -7.01
CA ILE A 497 6.05 -4.83 -8.27
C ILE A 497 7.55 -4.82 -8.61
N VAL A 498 8.43 -4.79 -7.60
CA VAL A 498 9.89 -4.78 -7.78
C VAL A 498 10.54 -6.07 -7.29
N ASN A 499 10.22 -6.52 -6.07
CA ASN A 499 10.97 -7.58 -5.39
C ASN A 499 10.90 -8.95 -6.09
N THR A 500 11.79 -9.87 -5.73
CA THR A 500 11.79 -11.23 -6.26
C THR A 500 10.59 -12.03 -5.72
N PRO A 501 9.96 -12.89 -6.54
CA PRO A 501 8.96 -13.82 -6.03
C PRO A 501 9.60 -14.91 -5.15
N PRO A 502 8.81 -15.60 -4.30
CA PRO A 502 9.25 -16.77 -3.56
C PRO A 502 9.72 -17.90 -4.49
N PRO A 503 10.59 -18.81 -4.00
CA PRO A 503 11.06 -19.94 -4.81
C PRO A 503 9.92 -20.81 -5.35
N PRO A 504 10.04 -21.38 -6.58
CA PRO A 504 8.98 -22.18 -7.20
C PRO A 504 8.45 -23.34 -6.34
N ALA A 505 9.31 -23.95 -5.52
CA ALA A 505 8.91 -25.02 -4.60
C ALA A 505 7.94 -24.53 -3.51
N VAL A 506 8.15 -23.31 -3.00
CA VAL A 506 7.27 -22.65 -2.02
C VAL A 506 5.93 -22.35 -2.69
N ILE A 507 5.93 -21.79 -3.91
CA ILE A 507 4.70 -21.51 -4.67
C ILE A 507 3.87 -22.79 -4.93
N SER A 508 4.52 -23.89 -5.32
CA SER A 508 3.81 -25.17 -5.53
C SER A 508 3.22 -25.72 -4.23
N MET A 509 3.93 -25.56 -3.11
CA MET A 509 3.40 -25.93 -1.79
C MET A 509 2.20 -25.06 -1.40
N LEU A 510 2.29 -23.74 -1.58
CA LEU A 510 1.19 -22.81 -1.32
C LEU A 510 -0.06 -23.17 -2.13
N ASN A 511 0.09 -23.55 -3.41
CA ASN A 511 -1.01 -24.03 -4.24
C ASN A 511 -1.66 -25.32 -3.71
N LYS A 512 -0.86 -26.27 -3.20
CA LYS A 512 -1.39 -27.49 -2.55
C LYS A 512 -2.20 -27.15 -1.30
N LEU A 513 -1.73 -26.19 -0.49
CA LEU A 513 -2.42 -25.72 0.70
C LEU A 513 -3.69 -24.92 0.35
N ALA A 514 -3.64 -24.08 -0.68
CA ALA A 514 -4.75 -23.28 -1.20
C ALA A 514 -5.96 -24.14 -1.63
N SER A 515 -5.72 -25.38 -2.08
CA SER A 515 -6.79 -26.33 -2.41
C SER A 515 -7.62 -26.80 -1.21
N LYS A 516 -7.18 -26.52 0.02
CA LYS A 516 -7.84 -26.95 1.25
C LYS A 516 -8.77 -25.86 1.78
N LYS A 517 -9.98 -26.27 2.18
CA LYS A 517 -10.94 -25.37 2.81
C LYS A 517 -10.53 -25.03 4.23
N HIS A 518 -10.44 -23.75 4.55
CA HIS A 518 -10.20 -23.27 5.90
C HIS A 518 -11.50 -23.23 6.72
N ARG A 519 -11.40 -23.56 8.01
CA ARG A 519 -12.57 -23.72 8.91
C ARG A 519 -12.64 -22.72 10.05
N SER A 520 -11.77 -21.70 10.09
CA SER A 520 -11.70 -20.78 11.24
C SER A 520 -12.93 -19.89 11.38
N LEU A 521 -13.76 -19.73 10.36
CA LEU A 521 -14.98 -18.91 10.38
C LEU A 521 -16.26 -19.77 10.26
N PHE A 522 -16.13 -21.09 10.37
CA PHE A 522 -17.30 -21.99 10.25
C PHE A 522 -18.31 -21.80 11.38
N TYR A 523 -17.89 -21.29 12.54
CA TYR A 523 -18.80 -21.03 13.65
C TYR A 523 -19.80 -19.92 13.33
N CYS A 524 -19.39 -18.91 12.55
CA CYS A 524 -20.23 -17.78 12.14
C CYS A 524 -20.87 -17.96 10.76
N GLY A 525 -20.83 -19.19 10.21
CA GLY A 525 -21.43 -19.50 8.91
C GLY A 525 -20.73 -18.80 7.74
N THR A 526 -19.42 -18.56 7.84
CA THR A 526 -18.58 -17.99 6.77
C THR A 526 -17.57 -19.04 6.30
N LYS A 527 -17.43 -19.19 4.99
CA LYS A 527 -16.42 -20.02 4.32
C LYS A 527 -15.29 -19.14 3.79
N GLU A 528 -14.12 -19.74 3.68
CA GLU A 528 -12.90 -19.11 3.19
C GLU A 528 -12.15 -20.09 2.28
N THR A 529 -11.74 -19.63 1.10
CA THR A 529 -10.94 -20.39 0.12
C THR A 529 -10.11 -19.44 -0.75
N MET A 530 -9.27 -20.00 -1.62
CA MET A 530 -8.62 -19.26 -2.70
C MET A 530 -9.39 -19.43 -4.02
N VAL A 531 -9.41 -18.39 -4.85
CA VAL A 531 -9.96 -18.39 -6.22
C VAL A 531 -8.93 -19.05 -7.15
N PRO A 532 -9.32 -20.04 -7.98
CA PRO A 532 -8.42 -20.66 -8.95
C PRO A 532 -8.23 -19.77 -10.20
N LEU A 533 -7.68 -18.56 -10.01
CA LEU A 533 -7.56 -17.51 -11.02
C LEU A 533 -6.60 -17.86 -12.17
N PHE A 534 -5.53 -18.60 -11.90
CA PHE A 534 -4.43 -18.85 -12.84
C PHE A 534 -4.62 -20.16 -13.62
N GLU A 535 -5.72 -20.30 -14.34
CA GLU A 535 -6.01 -21.51 -15.12
C GLU A 535 -4.96 -21.82 -16.19
N THR A 536 -4.37 -20.76 -16.75
CA THR A 536 -3.24 -20.83 -17.68
C THR A 536 -2.02 -20.13 -17.11
N ASP A 537 -0.84 -20.67 -17.40
CA ASP A 537 0.45 -20.07 -17.07
C ASP A 537 0.74 -18.82 -17.91
N LEU A 538 1.91 -18.20 -17.73
CA LEU A 538 2.29 -16.97 -18.41
C LEU A 538 2.47 -17.13 -19.93
N GLU A 539 2.60 -18.36 -20.42
CA GLU A 539 2.68 -18.71 -21.84
C GLU A 539 1.31 -19.11 -22.44
N GLY A 540 0.26 -19.18 -21.61
CA GLY A 540 -1.09 -19.56 -22.03
C GLY A 540 -1.36 -21.07 -22.00
N LYS A 541 -0.47 -21.88 -21.42
CA LYS A 541 -0.67 -23.33 -21.27
C LYS A 541 -1.43 -23.64 -19.98
N ALA A 542 -2.25 -24.68 -20.00
CA ALA A 542 -2.98 -25.11 -18.80
C ALA A 542 -2.01 -25.59 -17.70
N GLN A 543 -2.28 -25.21 -16.45
CA GLN A 543 -1.44 -25.58 -15.30
C GLN A 543 -2.25 -26.11 -14.11
N LYS A 544 -1.56 -26.77 -13.17
CA LYS A 544 -2.15 -27.31 -11.93
C LYS A 544 -2.16 -26.29 -10.79
N ASP A 545 -1.16 -25.41 -10.76
CA ASP A 545 -0.98 -24.39 -9.74
C ASP A 545 -1.84 -23.16 -10.12
N LYS A 546 -3.12 -23.20 -9.73
CA LYS A 546 -4.15 -22.24 -10.17
C LYS A 546 -4.43 -21.10 -9.20
N TYR A 547 -3.90 -21.14 -7.98
CA TYR A 547 -4.35 -20.27 -6.89
C TYR A 547 -3.38 -19.14 -6.56
N ILE A 548 -2.08 -19.42 -6.63
CA ILE A 548 -0.99 -18.48 -6.35
C ILE A 548 0.01 -18.54 -7.48
N ILE A 549 0.47 -17.39 -7.97
CA ILE A 549 1.54 -17.29 -8.95
C ILE A 549 2.72 -16.51 -8.38
N GLY A 550 3.93 -17.08 -8.49
CA GLY A 550 5.18 -16.43 -8.08
C GLY A 550 5.81 -15.71 -9.25
N ALA A 551 5.45 -14.45 -9.44
CA ALA A 551 6.03 -13.54 -10.42
C ALA A 551 5.72 -12.09 -10.01
N ARG A 552 6.57 -11.15 -10.45
CA ARG A 552 6.32 -9.73 -10.18
C ARG A 552 5.00 -9.29 -10.79
N ASN A 553 4.29 -8.40 -10.13
CA ASN A 553 2.98 -7.95 -10.60
C ASN A 553 2.57 -6.59 -10.03
N TRP A 554 1.55 -6.01 -10.66
CA TRP A 554 0.78 -4.88 -10.17
C TRP A 554 -0.70 -5.11 -10.51
N CYS A 555 -1.63 -4.33 -9.96
CA CYS A 555 -3.06 -4.52 -10.21
C CYS A 555 -3.69 -3.26 -10.82
N SER A 556 -4.40 -3.41 -11.94
CA SER A 556 -5.24 -2.35 -12.51
C SER A 556 -6.66 -2.54 -12.00
N VAL A 557 -7.30 -1.48 -11.51
CA VAL A 557 -8.66 -1.55 -10.96
C VAL A 557 -9.58 -0.55 -11.62
N GLU A 558 -10.75 -1.05 -12.04
CA GLU A 558 -11.77 -0.25 -12.71
C GLU A 558 -13.19 -0.68 -12.33
N TYR A 559 -14.06 0.32 -12.15
CA TYR A 559 -15.48 0.11 -11.91
C TYR A 559 -16.25 0.06 -13.24
N HIS A 560 -16.98 -1.02 -13.48
CA HIS A 560 -17.83 -1.20 -14.66
C HIS A 560 -19.21 -0.60 -14.43
N GLN A 561 -19.45 0.57 -15.03
CA GLN A 561 -20.69 1.33 -14.80
C GLN A 561 -21.98 0.57 -15.20
N GLU A 562 -21.90 -0.32 -16.19
CA GLU A 562 -23.03 -1.10 -16.70
C GLU A 562 -23.45 -2.23 -15.75
N THR A 563 -22.49 -2.87 -15.07
CA THR A 563 -22.75 -4.05 -14.22
C THR A 563 -22.71 -3.73 -12.73
N GLY A 564 -22.06 -2.63 -12.36
CA GLY A 564 -21.74 -2.27 -10.98
C GLY A 564 -20.59 -3.09 -10.38
N GLU A 565 -19.87 -3.84 -11.21
CA GLU A 565 -18.75 -4.67 -10.78
C GLU A 565 -17.47 -3.85 -10.65
N LEU A 566 -16.67 -4.17 -9.64
CA LEU A 566 -15.30 -3.68 -9.50
C LEU A 566 -14.34 -4.77 -9.99
N GLU A 567 -13.65 -4.52 -11.10
CA GLU A 567 -12.68 -5.45 -11.70
C GLU A 567 -11.28 -5.18 -11.16
N PHE A 568 -10.65 -6.23 -10.66
CA PHE A 568 -9.24 -6.27 -10.27
C PHE A 568 -8.48 -7.09 -11.29
N ASP A 569 -7.72 -6.43 -12.16
CA ASP A 569 -6.90 -7.06 -13.19
C ASP A 569 -5.43 -7.12 -12.74
N ILE A 570 -5.00 -8.29 -12.28
CA ILE A 570 -3.61 -8.52 -11.86
C ILE A 570 -2.74 -8.69 -13.10
N ARG A 571 -1.78 -7.77 -13.26
CA ARG A 571 -0.82 -7.69 -14.34
C ARG A 571 0.46 -8.39 -13.91
N VAL A 572 0.62 -9.64 -14.34
CA VAL A 572 1.73 -10.51 -13.91
C VAL A 572 2.84 -10.52 -14.96
N GLU A 573 4.08 -10.26 -14.54
CA GLU A 573 5.26 -10.25 -15.40
C GLU A 573 5.43 -11.59 -16.13
N LYS A 574 5.50 -11.54 -17.47
CA LYS A 574 5.63 -12.74 -18.31
C LYS A 574 7.03 -13.35 -18.26
N VAL A 575 8.04 -12.49 -18.31
CA VAL A 575 9.46 -12.85 -18.34
C VAL A 575 10.18 -11.97 -17.34
N ARG A 576 10.97 -12.58 -16.45
CA ARG A 576 11.75 -11.88 -15.44
C ARG A 576 12.56 -10.75 -16.07
N GLY A 577 12.35 -9.52 -15.60
CA GLY A 577 13.04 -8.33 -16.11
C GLY A 577 12.53 -7.82 -17.46
N GLY A 578 11.49 -8.42 -18.03
CA GLY A 578 11.03 -8.14 -19.38
C GLY A 578 10.10 -6.92 -19.51
N GLY A 579 9.46 -6.49 -18.42
CA GLY A 579 8.58 -5.31 -18.44
C GLY A 579 7.35 -5.46 -19.35
N GLU A 580 6.87 -6.70 -19.50
CA GLU A 580 5.61 -7.04 -20.15
C GLU A 580 4.78 -7.93 -19.21
N THR A 581 3.49 -7.63 -19.12
CA THR A 581 2.58 -8.36 -18.24
C THR A 581 1.49 -9.14 -18.97
N LYS A 582 0.97 -10.17 -18.32
CA LYS A 582 -0.25 -10.89 -18.68
C LYS A 582 -1.36 -10.56 -17.68
N SER A 583 -2.57 -10.35 -18.19
CA SER A 583 -3.76 -10.04 -17.42
C SER A 583 -4.39 -11.29 -16.79
N TYR A 584 -4.80 -11.16 -15.53
CA TYR A 584 -5.59 -12.12 -14.77
C TYR A 584 -6.61 -11.35 -13.94
N ALA A 585 -7.86 -11.28 -14.43
CA ALA A 585 -8.90 -10.45 -13.83
C ALA A 585 -9.90 -11.24 -12.98
N VAL A 586 -10.35 -10.61 -11.89
CA VAL A 586 -11.46 -11.06 -11.04
C VAL A 586 -12.39 -9.88 -10.76
N LYS A 587 -13.68 -10.15 -10.55
CA LYS A 587 -14.69 -9.10 -10.34
C LYS A 587 -15.42 -9.27 -9.01
N ALA A 588 -15.51 -8.18 -8.25
CA ALA A 588 -16.42 -8.08 -7.11
C ALA A 588 -17.77 -7.51 -7.60
N PRO A 589 -18.89 -8.21 -7.40
CA PRO A 589 -20.19 -7.72 -7.84
C PRO A 589 -20.75 -6.65 -6.91
N ALA A 590 -21.58 -5.76 -7.46
CA ALA A 590 -22.39 -4.84 -6.68
C ALA A 590 -23.23 -5.58 -5.62
N PRO A 591 -23.48 -4.94 -4.46
CA PRO A 591 -24.39 -5.48 -3.48
C PRO A 591 -25.83 -5.47 -4.02
N ARG A 592 -26.54 -6.61 -3.94
CA ARG A 592 -27.93 -6.77 -4.42
C ARG A 592 -28.85 -7.45 -3.41
N TRP A 593 -28.37 -7.71 -2.20
CA TRP A 593 -29.18 -8.33 -1.15
C TRP A 593 -30.23 -7.36 -0.60
N ASP A 594 -31.46 -7.83 -0.44
CA ASP A 594 -32.51 -7.09 0.25
C ASP A 594 -32.89 -7.82 1.54
N ILE A 595 -32.25 -7.41 2.64
CA ILE A 595 -32.38 -8.06 3.94
C ILE A 595 -32.85 -7.03 4.96
N ALA A 596 -34.07 -7.20 5.44
CA ALA A 596 -34.65 -6.31 6.44
C ALA A 596 -33.82 -6.29 7.73
N LYS A 597 -33.65 -5.09 8.32
CA LYS A 597 -32.84 -4.85 9.52
C LYS A 597 -33.12 -5.80 10.69
N GLN A 598 -34.38 -6.18 10.88
CA GLN A 598 -34.80 -7.12 11.93
C GLN A 598 -34.15 -8.51 11.80
N HIS A 599 -33.61 -8.87 10.63
CA HIS A 599 -32.94 -10.14 10.37
C HIS A 599 -31.40 -10.02 10.38
N HIS A 600 -30.83 -8.83 10.58
CA HIS A 600 -29.37 -8.63 10.59
C HIS A 600 -28.67 -9.42 11.69
N HIS A 601 -29.33 -9.63 12.83
CA HIS A 601 -28.83 -10.46 13.94
C HIS A 601 -28.55 -11.92 13.55
N LEU A 602 -29.10 -12.38 12.41
CA LEU A 602 -28.89 -13.73 11.91
C LEU A 602 -27.61 -13.87 11.08
N LEU A 603 -26.92 -12.78 10.71
CA LEU A 603 -25.78 -12.78 9.79
C LEU A 603 -24.76 -13.86 10.14
N HIS A 604 -24.31 -13.90 11.40
CA HIS A 604 -23.32 -14.87 11.86
C HIS A 604 -23.91 -16.20 12.34
N SER A 605 -25.17 -16.50 12.00
CA SER A 605 -25.73 -17.83 12.19
C SER A 605 -25.40 -18.75 11.02
N LYS A 606 -25.27 -20.05 11.28
CA LYS A 606 -25.13 -21.06 10.21
C LYS A 606 -26.38 -21.20 9.34
N ASN A 607 -27.52 -20.71 9.81
CA ASN A 607 -28.80 -20.81 9.12
C ASN A 607 -29.15 -19.53 8.35
N PHE A 608 -28.30 -18.51 8.38
CA PHE A 608 -28.57 -17.19 7.79
C PHE A 608 -29.17 -17.29 6.39
N ASP A 609 -28.44 -17.90 5.45
CA ASP A 609 -28.86 -18.02 4.06
C ASP A 609 -30.18 -18.79 3.93
N LYS A 610 -30.38 -19.83 4.73
CA LYS A 610 -31.60 -20.66 4.73
C LYS A 610 -32.80 -19.90 5.28
N GLU A 611 -32.61 -19.10 6.32
CA GLU A 611 -33.66 -18.30 6.95
C GLU A 611 -34.03 -17.10 6.08
N ILE A 612 -33.04 -16.38 5.53
CA ILE A 612 -33.27 -15.28 4.61
C ILE A 612 -33.98 -15.75 3.33
N SER A 613 -33.54 -16.84 2.70
CA SER A 613 -34.19 -17.35 1.47
C SER A 613 -35.66 -17.70 1.71
N ARG A 614 -36.00 -18.25 2.89
CA ARG A 614 -37.39 -18.54 3.27
C ARG A 614 -38.22 -17.29 3.49
N LEU A 615 -37.62 -16.24 4.04
CA LEU A 615 -38.29 -14.98 4.36
C LEU A 615 -38.57 -14.13 3.11
N THR A 616 -37.68 -14.18 2.11
CA THR A 616 -37.81 -13.43 0.85
C THR A 616 -38.61 -14.16 -0.22
N GLY A 617 -39.04 -15.41 0.03
CA GLY A 617 -39.78 -16.24 -0.92
C GLY A 617 -38.93 -16.71 -2.11
N GLN A 618 -37.60 -16.57 -2.06
CA GLN A 618 -36.73 -17.12 -3.10
C GLN A 618 -36.64 -18.66 -2.96
N PRO A 619 -36.68 -19.42 -4.06
CA PRO A 619 -36.55 -20.87 -4.01
C PRO A 619 -35.20 -21.23 -3.37
N VAL A 620 -35.23 -22.06 -2.32
CA VAL A 620 -34.02 -22.68 -1.79
C VAL A 620 -33.48 -23.61 -2.88
N ALA A 621 -32.32 -23.31 -3.46
CA ALA A 621 -31.65 -24.23 -4.36
C ALA A 621 -31.38 -25.54 -3.59
N ASN A 622 -32.02 -26.63 -4.03
CA ASN A 622 -32.01 -27.94 -3.37
C ASN A 622 -30.64 -28.63 -3.44
#